data_AF-A0AAP7IFC2-F1
#
_entry.id   AF-A0AAP7IFC2-F1
#
_cell.length_a   1.000
_cell.length_b   1.000
_cell.length_c   1.000
_cell.angle_alpha   90.00
_cell.angle_beta   90.00
_cell.angle_gamma   90.00
#
_symmetry.space_group_name_H-M   'P 1'
#
loop_
_entity.id
_entity.type
_entity.pdbx_description
1 polymer ?
#
loop_
_entity_poly.entity_id
_entity_poly.type
_entity_poly.pdbx_seq_one_letter_code
_entity_poly.pdbx_strand_id
1 'polypeptide(L)' 'MRKSQAKVYKSGNGQVISIRKKDLEQAGINVGDELEVEVANSQINLIKANTFQTKWQAFIDNGGEYERGEYDW' A
#
# COMPACT_ATOMS: atom_id res chain seq x y z
N MET A 1 -10.97 -14.90 -12.16
CA MET A 1 -10.67 -14.46 -10.78
C MET A 1 -10.96 -15.59 -9.80
N ARG A 2 -10.00 -15.98 -8.96
CA ARG A 2 -10.20 -16.99 -7.92
C ARG A 2 -10.60 -16.29 -6.62
N LYS A 3 -11.78 -16.61 -6.07
CA LYS A 3 -12.19 -16.10 -4.77
C LYS A 3 -11.49 -16.90 -3.67
N SER A 4 -10.89 -16.19 -2.72
CA SER A 4 -10.34 -16.76 -1.49
C SER A 4 -11.18 -16.34 -0.31
N GLN A 5 -11.20 -17.19 0.73
CA GLN A 5 -11.83 -16.84 1.99
C GLN A 5 -10.80 -16.12 2.85
N ALA A 6 -11.21 -15.02 3.47
CA ALA A 6 -10.46 -14.29 4.47
C ALA A 6 -11.28 -14.22 5.76
N LYS A 7 -10.62 -14.08 6.90
CA LYS A 7 -11.29 -14.00 8.20
C LYS A 7 -10.86 -12.76 8.96
N VAL A 8 -11.83 -12.05 9.52
CA VAL A 8 -11.59 -10.93 10.42
C VAL A 8 -11.57 -11.43 11.87
N TYR A 9 -10.61 -10.98 12.65
CA TYR A 9 -10.55 -11.23 14.09
C TYR A 9 -10.00 -10.02 14.84
N LYS A 10 -10.31 -9.95 16.13
CA LYS A 10 -9.80 -8.92 17.03
C LYS A 10 -8.32 -9.17 17.32
N SER A 11 -7.52 -8.10 17.30
CA SER A 11 -6.10 -8.11 17.68
C SER A 11 -5.85 -6.90 18.58
N GLY A 12 -5.77 -7.12 19.89
CA GLY A 12 -5.71 -6.02 20.87
C GLY A 12 -6.93 -5.10 20.76
N ASN A 13 -6.69 -3.80 20.58
CA ASN A 13 -7.73 -2.79 20.35
C ASN A 13 -8.12 -2.65 18.87
N GLY A 14 -7.45 -3.36 17.96
CA GLY A 14 -7.69 -3.32 16.52
C GLY A 14 -8.35 -4.59 15.97
N GLN A 15 -8.47 -4.61 14.65
CA GLN A 15 -8.91 -5.77 13.87
C GLN A 15 -7.86 -6.10 12.83
N VAL A 16 -7.80 -7.38 12.48
CA VAL A 16 -6.91 -7.87 11.43
C VAL A 16 -7.67 -8.80 10.50
N ILE A 17 -7.27 -8.82 9.24
CA ILE A 17 -7.78 -9.72 8.21
C ILE A 17 -6.71 -10.76 7.92
N SER A 18 -6.99 -12.03 8.19
CA SER A 18 -6.12 -13.12 7.74
C SER A 18 -6.41 -13.43 6.28
N ILE A 19 -5.38 -13.26 5.46
CA ILE A 19 -5.32 -13.66 4.05
C ILE A 19 -4.33 -14.82 3.96
N ARG A 20 -4.61 -15.81 3.11
CA ARG A 20 -3.72 -16.97 2.96
C ARG A 20 -2.39 -16.55 2.35
N LYS A 21 -1.29 -17.11 2.86
CA LYS A 21 0.08 -16.83 2.39
C LYS A 21 0.22 -16.87 0.86
N LYS A 22 -0.29 -17.92 0.21
CA LYS A 22 -0.25 -18.05 -1.26
C LYS A 22 -0.94 -16.92 -2.02
N ASP A 23 -2.00 -16.34 -1.45
CA ASP A 23 -2.76 -15.27 -2.10
C ASP A 23 -1.97 -13.93 -1.97
N LEU A 24 -1.25 -13.73 -0.86
CA LEU A 24 -0.31 -12.62 -0.68
C LEU A 24 0.93 -12.75 -1.58
N GLU A 25 1.52 -13.94 -1.68
CA GLU A 25 2.65 -14.24 -2.57
C GLU A 25 2.29 -13.98 -4.03
N GLN A 26 1.10 -14.41 -4.46
CA GLN A 26 0.59 -14.13 -5.81
C GLN A 26 0.39 -12.63 -6.06
N ALA A 27 0.03 -11.87 -5.03
CA ALA A 27 -0.09 -10.40 -5.09
C ALA A 27 1.27 -9.68 -4.92
N GLY A 28 2.37 -10.41 -4.72
CA GLY A 28 3.69 -9.84 -4.49
C GLY A 28 3.81 -9.07 -3.16
N ILE A 29 2.96 -9.38 -2.17
CA ILE A 29 2.96 -8.75 -0.85
C ILE A 29 3.69 -9.66 0.14
N ASN A 30 4.68 -9.10 0.83
CA ASN A 30 5.48 -9.77 1.85
C ASN A 30 5.21 -9.21 3.24
N VAL A 31 5.56 -9.99 4.26
CA VAL A 31 5.54 -9.51 5.65
C VAL A 31 6.55 -8.37 5.79
N GLY A 32 6.10 -7.23 6.29
CA GLY A 32 6.90 -6.01 6.44
C GLY A 32 6.71 -4.99 5.31
N ASP A 33 5.99 -5.35 4.24
CA ASP A 33 5.60 -4.37 3.21
C ASP A 33 4.61 -3.34 3.79
N GLU A 34 4.81 -2.08 3.46
CA GLU A 34 3.83 -1.02 3.67
C GLU A 34 2.77 -1.06 2.57
N LEU A 35 1.50 -0.94 2.95
CA LEU A 35 0.36 -0.97 2.05
C LEU A 35 -0.51 0.27 2.25
N GLU A 36 -0.97 0.84 1.15
CA GLU A 36 -2.05 1.80 1.14
C GLU A 36 -3.39 1.05 1.11
N VAL A 37 -4.38 1.58 1.84
CA VAL A 37 -5.71 0.98 1.94
C VAL A 37 -6.73 1.95 1.38
N GLU A 38 -7.42 1.54 0.33
CA GLU A 38 -8.52 2.29 -0.24
C GLU A 38 -9.84 1.55 0.00
N VAL A 39 -10.89 2.28 0.40
CA VAL A 39 -12.23 1.73 0.64
C VAL A 39 -13.21 2.39 -0.32
N ALA A 40 -13.75 1.61 -1.24
CA ALA A 40 -14.72 2.08 -2.24
C ALA A 40 -15.74 0.98 -2.54
N ASN A 41 -17.02 1.33 -2.70
CA ASN A 41 -18.08 0.41 -3.13
C ASN A 41 -18.15 -0.90 -2.31
N SER A 42 -17.99 -0.80 -0.99
CA SER A 42 -17.95 -1.96 -0.07
C SER A 42 -16.80 -2.95 -0.34
N GLN A 43 -15.74 -2.49 -1.01
CA GLN A 43 -14.51 -3.23 -1.27
C GLN A 43 -13.35 -2.55 -0.55
N ILE A 44 -12.40 -3.37 -0.09
CA ILE A 44 -11.12 -2.91 0.45
C ILE A 44 -10.06 -3.30 -0.57
N ASN A 45 -9.39 -2.29 -1.12
CA ASN A 45 -8.24 -2.47 -2.01
C ASN A 45 -6.96 -2.29 -1.19
N LEU A 46 -6.12 -3.32 -1.19
CA LEU A 46 -4.78 -3.27 -0.61
C LEU A 46 -3.80 -3.00 -1.75
N ILE A 47 -3.18 -1.83 -1.72
CA ILE A 47 -2.28 -1.36 -2.76
C ILE A 47 -0.88 -1.36 -2.16
N LYS A 48 0.09 -1.96 -2.85
CA LYS A 48 1.47 -1.92 -2.40
C LYS A 48 1.95 -0.47 -2.44
N ALA A 49 2.35 0.06 -1.29
CA ALA A 49 2.80 1.45 -1.24
C ALA A 49 4.01 1.62 -2.15
N ASN A 50 4.03 2.71 -2.92
CA ASN A 50 5.16 3.01 -3.79
C ASN A 50 6.42 3.18 -2.95
N THR A 51 7.43 2.35 -3.22
CA THR A 51 8.76 2.51 -2.61
C THR A 51 9.32 3.88 -2.98
N PHE A 52 10.28 4.38 -2.17
CA PHE A 52 11.03 5.60 -2.51
C PHE A 52 11.50 5.59 -3.97
N GLN A 53 11.90 4.43 -4.48
CA GLN A 53 12.37 4.25 -5.85
C GLN A 53 11.28 4.54 -6.89
N THR A 54 10.04 4.10 -6.67
CA THR A 54 8.92 4.39 -7.56
C THR A 54 8.49 5.85 -7.47
N LYS A 55 8.51 6.44 -6.26
CA LYS A 55 8.24 7.88 -6.07
C LYS A 55 9.33 8.73 -6.72
N TRP A 56 10.58 8.31 -6.64
CA TRP A 56 11.74 8.96 -7.27
C TRP A 56 11.68 8.85 -8.79
N GLN A 57 11.36 7.67 -9.33
CA GLN A 57 11.19 7.51 -10.77
C GLN A 57 10.03 8.37 -11.28
N ALA A 58 8.89 8.38 -10.59
CA ALA A 58 7.77 9.26 -10.92
C ALA A 58 8.15 10.75 -10.82
N PHE A 59 8.97 11.14 -9.84
CA PHE A 59 9.50 12.50 -9.73
C PHE A 59 10.33 12.88 -10.96
N ILE A 60 11.26 12.02 -11.39
CA ILE A 60 12.08 12.22 -12.59
C ILE A 60 11.20 12.27 -13.85
N ASP A 61 10.25 11.33 -13.99
CA ASP A 61 9.38 11.22 -15.17
C ASP A 61 8.41 12.40 -15.31
N ASN A 62 8.00 13.03 -14.19
CA ASN A 62 7.13 14.21 -14.17
C ASN A 62 7.90 15.55 -14.20
N GLY A 63 9.18 15.53 -14.60
CA GLY A 63 9.95 16.76 -14.83
C GLY A 63 10.67 17.32 -13.59
N GLY A 64 10.54 16.66 -12.44
CA GLY A 64 11.43 16.85 -11.30
C GLY A 64 11.50 18.28 -10.75
N GLU A 65 10.36 18.93 -10.53
CA GLU A 65 10.36 20.24 -9.89
C GLU A 65 10.18 20.09 -8.37
N TYR A 66 11.15 20.63 -7.62
CA TYR A 66 11.00 20.89 -6.19
C TYR A 66 10.79 22.39 -6.01
N GLU A 67 9.67 22.80 -5.43
CA GLU A 67 9.51 24.16 -4.92
C GLU A 67 10.47 24.32 -3.74
N ARG A 68 11.65 24.90 -4.02
CA ARG A 68 12.48 25.45 -2.96
C ARG A 68 11.76 26.70 -2.45
N GLY A 69 11.00 26.55 -1.36
CA GLY A 69 10.57 27.72 -0.60
C GLY A 69 11.82 28.51 -0.21
N GLU A 70 11.97 29.72 -0.73
CA GLU A 70 13.01 30.63 -0.27
C GLU A 70 12.75 30.91 1.21
N TYR A 71 13.63 30.40 2.07
CA TYR A 71 13.67 30.82 3.46
C TYR A 71 14.48 32.11 3.51
N ASP A 72 13.77 33.21 3.76
CA ASP A 72 14.36 34.51 4.05
C ASP A 72 14.92 34.45 5.49
N TRP A 73 16.24 34.46 5.63
CA TRP A 73 16.96 34.50 6.91
C TRP A 73 17.52 35.89 7.18
#